data_AF-A0A932H7I7-F1
#
_entry.id   AF-A0A932H7I7-F1
#
_cell.length_a   1.000
_cell.length_b   1.000
_cell.length_c   1.000
_cell.angle_alpha   90.00
_cell.angle_beta   90.00
_cell.angle_gamma   90.00
#
_symmetry.space_group_name_H-M   'P 1'
#
loop_
_entity.id
_entity.type
_entity.pdbx_description
1 polymer ?
#
loop_
_entity_poly.entity_id
_entity_poly.type
_entity_poly.pdbx_seq_one_letter_code
_entity_poly.pdbx_strand_id
1 'polypeptide(L)'
;AKGARRVIMRKEDGEFKSYFITRKDTGIRELKDLKGKTFSFGSVSSTSGHLMPRYYLLKAGINPEKDFSKFSFSGAHDATAAWVEAGRVDAGALNFLVWDKLVETKKVDTGKAVIFWTTPPYVDYVWTVRAGLNKALVEKISKAFLKLDYNKPEDKKLLDLHRTKGYVAAKDSDWKGTEEAAIAAGLVK
;
A
#
# COMPACT_ATOMS: atom_id res chain seq x y z
N ALA A 1 -18.12 -16.10 3.55
CA ALA A 1 -17.96 -14.87 4.35
C ALA A 1 -19.30 -14.14 4.47
N LYS A 2 -19.77 -13.78 5.67
CA LYS A 2 -20.96 -12.92 5.82
C LYS A 2 -20.51 -11.47 5.74
N GLY A 3 -20.69 -10.84 4.58
CA GLY A 3 -20.52 -9.39 4.46
C GLY A 3 -20.21 -8.93 3.04
N ALA A 4 -18.95 -9.03 2.61
CA ALA A 4 -18.52 -8.57 1.30
C ALA A 4 -17.82 -9.68 0.52
N ARG A 5 -17.87 -9.59 -0.81
CA ARG A 5 -17.18 -10.49 -1.74
C ARG A 5 -16.24 -9.70 -2.62
N ARG A 6 -15.02 -10.19 -2.78
CA ARG A 6 -14.04 -9.67 -3.75
C ARG A 6 -14.51 -9.99 -5.17
N VAL A 7 -14.25 -9.07 -6.09
CA VAL A 7 -14.77 -9.17 -7.47
C VAL A 7 -13.65 -8.97 -8.48
N ILE A 8 -13.03 -7.79 -8.45
CA ILE A 8 -12.05 -7.38 -9.45
C ILE A 8 -10.97 -6.54 -8.78
N MET A 9 -9.73 -6.68 -9.23
CA MET A 9 -8.61 -5.86 -8.81
C MET A 9 -7.84 -5.36 -10.02
N ARG A 10 -7.02 -4.32 -9.84
CA ARG A 10 -6.09 -3.88 -10.89
C ARG A 10 -4.98 -4.92 -11.00
N LYS A 11 -4.36 -5.05 -12.18
CA LYS A 11 -3.20 -5.95 -12.36
C LYS A 11 -2.07 -5.65 -11.37
N GLU A 12 -1.85 -4.37 -11.11
CA GLU A 12 -0.81 -3.85 -10.22
C GLU A 12 -1.07 -4.21 -8.74
N ASP A 13 -2.34 -4.45 -8.38
CA ASP A 13 -2.71 -4.82 -7.00
C ASP A 13 -2.36 -6.26 -6.65
N GLY A 14 -2.05 -7.12 -7.63
CA GLY A 14 -1.57 -8.48 -7.36
C GLY A 14 -0.09 -8.57 -6.98
N GLU A 15 0.70 -7.57 -7.39
CA GLU A 15 2.15 -7.47 -7.15
C GLU A 15 2.48 -6.17 -6.39
N PHE A 16 1.60 -5.79 -5.46
CA PHE A 16 1.62 -4.52 -4.77
C PHE A 16 2.76 -4.46 -3.74
N LYS A 17 3.26 -3.25 -3.46
CA LYS A 17 4.42 -3.04 -2.60
C LYS A 17 4.29 -1.80 -1.73
N SER A 18 4.92 -1.85 -0.57
CA SER A 18 5.20 -0.67 0.25
C SER A 18 6.63 -0.20 0.02
N TYR A 19 6.79 1.11 -0.06
CA TYR A 19 8.08 1.76 0.06
C TYR A 19 8.27 2.27 1.48
N PHE A 20 9.47 2.06 1.99
CA PHE A 20 9.98 2.72 3.17
C PHE A 20 10.87 3.85 2.72
N ILE A 21 10.56 5.03 3.21
CA ILE A 21 11.20 6.28 2.82
C ILE A 21 11.85 6.94 4.04
N THR A 22 12.92 7.67 3.78
CA THR A 22 13.68 8.43 4.78
C THR A 22 14.26 9.68 4.13
N ARG A 23 14.75 10.64 4.93
CA ARG A 23 15.59 11.71 4.39
C ARG A 23 17.05 11.25 4.26
N LYS A 24 17.77 11.76 3.26
CA LYS A 24 19.18 11.42 3.00
C LYS A 24 20.13 11.75 4.16
N ASP A 25 19.78 12.71 5.00
CA ASP A 25 20.58 13.19 6.13
C ASP A 25 20.42 12.35 7.42
N THR A 26 19.51 11.37 7.43
CA THR A 26 19.18 10.57 8.64
C THR A 26 20.19 9.46 8.95
N GLY A 27 20.97 9.05 7.93
CA GLY A 27 21.86 7.88 8.00
C GLY A 27 21.14 6.52 7.88
N ILE A 28 19.81 6.49 7.71
CA ILE A 28 19.02 5.25 7.60
C ILE A 28 19.24 4.62 6.22
N ARG A 29 19.67 3.35 6.19
CA ARG A 29 19.95 2.58 4.96
C ARG A 29 19.27 1.22 4.95
N GLU A 30 18.96 0.65 6.10
CA GLU A 30 18.22 -0.60 6.25
C GLU A 30 17.17 -0.53 7.37
N LEU A 31 16.28 -1.52 7.44
CA LEU A 31 15.23 -1.57 8.45
C LEU A 31 15.75 -1.54 9.89
N LYS A 32 16.95 -2.07 10.14
CA LYS A 32 17.56 -2.09 11.47
C LYS A 32 17.99 -0.70 11.95
N ASP A 33 18.27 0.22 11.05
CA ASP A 33 18.64 1.60 11.39
C ASP A 33 17.45 2.41 11.95
N LEU A 34 16.24 1.86 11.88
CA LEU A 34 15.04 2.48 12.43
C LEU A 34 14.96 2.41 13.96
N LYS A 35 15.82 1.63 14.63
CA LYS A 35 15.86 1.59 16.10
C LYS A 35 16.21 2.98 16.66
N GLY A 36 15.43 3.43 17.63
CA GLY A 36 15.52 4.76 18.24
C GLY A 36 15.04 5.90 17.35
N LYS A 37 14.58 5.63 16.12
CA LYS A 37 14.09 6.65 15.18
C LYS A 37 12.60 6.91 15.33
N THR A 38 12.18 8.07 14.86
CA THR A 38 10.76 8.41 14.72
C THR A 38 10.22 7.88 13.39
N PHE A 39 9.04 7.27 13.42
CA PHE A 39 8.44 6.64 12.24
C PHE A 39 7.00 7.10 11.99
N SER A 40 6.61 7.24 10.73
CA SER A 40 5.20 7.43 10.34
C SER A 40 4.67 6.26 9.52
N PHE A 41 3.71 5.55 10.09
CA PHE A 41 2.78 4.74 9.32
C PHE A 41 1.76 5.65 8.63
N GLY A 42 1.04 5.10 7.64
CA GLY A 42 -0.10 5.73 6.98
C GLY A 42 -1.35 5.78 7.87
N SER A 43 -2.50 5.35 7.35
CA SER A 43 -3.69 5.10 8.16
C SER A 43 -3.53 3.83 9.02
N VAL A 44 -4.13 3.81 10.20
CA VAL A 44 -4.24 2.61 11.07
C VAL A 44 -4.83 1.41 10.31
N SER A 45 -5.81 1.65 9.43
CA SER A 45 -6.46 0.61 8.64
C SER A 45 -5.74 0.26 7.33
N SER A 46 -4.57 0.88 7.06
CA SER A 46 -3.89 0.72 5.77
C SER A 46 -3.16 -0.61 5.66
N THR A 47 -3.38 -1.34 4.57
CA THR A 47 -2.56 -2.50 4.22
C THR A 47 -1.11 -2.08 3.97
N SER A 48 -0.90 -1.19 3.01
CA SER A 48 0.41 -0.80 2.48
C SER A 48 1.11 0.28 3.29
N GLY A 49 0.39 1.07 4.08
CA GLY A 49 0.94 2.10 4.96
C GLY A 49 1.10 1.66 6.41
N HIS A 50 0.55 0.50 6.81
CA HIS A 50 0.63 0.02 8.19
C HIS A 50 0.83 -1.49 8.30
N LEU A 51 -0.15 -2.31 7.90
CA LEU A 51 -0.11 -3.76 8.12
C LEU A 51 1.15 -4.42 7.54
N MET A 52 1.39 -4.28 6.23
CA MET A 52 2.52 -4.91 5.56
C MET A 52 3.86 -4.32 6.02
N PRO A 53 4.01 -2.98 6.14
CA PRO A 53 5.20 -2.41 6.78
C PRO A 53 5.47 -2.98 8.18
N ARG A 54 4.46 -3.06 9.05
CA ARG A 54 4.58 -3.59 10.40
C ARG A 54 4.97 -5.06 10.40
N TYR A 55 4.34 -5.89 9.57
CA TYR A 55 4.68 -7.30 9.43
C TYR A 55 6.15 -7.50 9.06
N TYR A 56 6.67 -6.73 8.10
CA TYR A 56 8.06 -6.86 7.69
C TYR A 56 9.07 -6.27 8.68
N LEU A 57 8.69 -5.22 9.42
CA LEU A 57 9.48 -4.74 10.56
C LEU A 57 9.64 -5.84 11.62
N LEU A 58 8.52 -6.49 12.01
CA LEU A 58 8.54 -7.59 12.96
C LEU A 58 9.38 -8.77 12.47
N LYS A 59 9.26 -9.13 11.19
CA LYS A 59 10.08 -10.16 10.55
C LYS A 59 11.58 -9.82 10.54
N ALA A 60 11.92 -8.53 10.48
CA ALA A 60 13.28 -8.02 10.60
C ALA A 60 13.78 -7.89 12.05
N GLY A 61 12.97 -8.32 13.04
CA GLY A 61 13.31 -8.21 14.46
C GLY A 61 13.17 -6.80 15.02
N ILE A 62 12.38 -5.95 14.36
CA ILE A 62 12.06 -4.59 14.78
C ILE A 62 10.62 -4.55 15.27
N ASN A 63 10.44 -4.38 16.56
CA ASN A 63 9.15 -4.18 17.19
C ASN A 63 8.86 -2.66 17.28
N PRO A 64 7.90 -2.11 16.53
CA PRO A 64 7.65 -0.66 16.53
C PRO A 64 7.37 -0.07 17.91
N GLU A 65 6.73 -0.82 18.81
CA GLU A 65 6.41 -0.36 20.17
C GLU A 65 7.63 -0.31 21.09
N LYS A 66 8.65 -1.12 20.84
CA LYS A 66 9.84 -1.23 21.70
C LYS A 66 11.06 -0.54 21.12
N ASP A 67 11.24 -0.66 19.82
CA ASP A 67 12.46 -0.29 19.12
C ASP A 67 12.40 1.13 18.54
N PHE A 68 11.23 1.68 18.21
CA PHE A 68 11.14 3.08 17.75
C PHE A 68 11.12 4.03 18.94
N SER A 69 11.69 5.23 18.79
CA SER A 69 11.54 6.26 19.83
C SER A 69 10.09 6.76 19.90
N LYS A 70 9.44 6.86 18.75
CA LYS A 70 8.02 7.16 18.60
C LYS A 70 7.54 6.76 17.22
N PHE A 71 6.32 6.22 17.11
CA PHE A 71 5.62 6.18 15.83
C PHE A 71 4.31 6.94 15.86
N SER A 72 3.82 7.28 14.68
CA SER A 72 2.56 8.00 14.47
C SER A 72 1.87 7.52 13.19
N PHE A 73 0.58 7.84 13.07
CA PHE A 73 -0.23 7.59 11.88
C PHE A 73 -0.51 8.92 11.20
N SER A 74 -0.06 9.08 9.96
CA SER A 74 -0.31 10.29 9.17
C SER A 74 -1.75 10.34 8.65
N GLY A 75 -2.44 9.19 8.59
CA GLY A 75 -3.78 9.04 8.02
C GLY A 75 -3.81 8.88 6.50
N ALA A 76 -2.77 9.30 5.77
CA ALA A 76 -2.73 9.25 4.32
C ALA A 76 -1.30 9.11 3.76
N HIS A 77 -1.16 8.50 2.58
CA HIS A 77 0.14 8.21 1.99
C HIS A 77 0.93 9.47 1.57
N ASP A 78 0.25 10.47 1.01
CA ASP A 78 0.83 11.77 0.69
C ASP A 78 1.25 12.53 1.94
N ALA A 79 0.46 12.46 3.01
CA ALA A 79 0.83 13.00 4.32
C ALA A 79 2.08 12.32 4.89
N THR A 80 2.21 10.98 4.78
CA THR A 80 3.44 10.27 5.19
C THR A 80 4.67 10.79 4.42
N ALA A 81 4.58 10.94 3.10
CA ALA A 81 5.67 11.48 2.29
C ALA A 81 6.06 12.89 2.72
N ALA A 82 5.06 13.78 2.90
CA ALA A 82 5.29 15.16 3.32
C ALA A 82 5.93 15.25 4.72
N TRP A 83 5.54 14.39 5.67
CA TRP A 83 6.11 14.39 7.01
C TRP A 83 7.57 13.94 7.02
N VAL A 84 7.93 12.94 6.21
CA VAL A 84 9.32 12.51 6.05
C VAL A 84 10.13 13.59 5.37
N GLU A 85 9.67 14.13 4.25
CA GLU A 85 10.36 15.19 3.51
C GLU A 85 10.63 16.43 4.38
N ALA A 86 9.64 16.84 5.19
CA ALA A 86 9.75 17.98 6.11
C ALA A 86 10.60 17.69 7.36
N GLY A 87 11.06 16.44 7.56
CA GLY A 87 11.83 16.05 8.74
C GLY A 87 11.01 16.01 10.04
N ARG A 88 9.67 15.93 9.94
CA ARG A 88 8.79 15.76 11.10
C ARG A 88 8.92 14.37 11.72
N VAL A 89 9.27 13.39 10.90
CA VAL A 89 9.67 12.04 11.31
C VAL A 89 10.92 11.65 10.52
N ASP A 90 11.72 10.73 11.07
CA ASP A 90 12.94 10.26 10.41
C ASP A 90 12.62 9.38 9.20
N ALA A 91 11.60 8.51 9.31
CA ALA A 91 11.20 7.61 8.24
C ALA A 91 9.69 7.34 8.22
N GLY A 92 9.20 6.75 7.15
CA GLY A 92 7.81 6.33 7.04
C GLY A 92 7.58 5.29 5.94
N ALA A 93 6.37 4.74 5.89
CA ALA A 93 5.98 3.78 4.85
C ALA A 93 4.68 4.17 4.16
N LEU A 94 4.67 4.01 2.83
CA LEU A 94 3.54 4.30 1.96
C LEU A 94 3.48 3.35 0.77
N ASN A 95 2.36 3.35 0.04
CA ASN A 95 2.27 2.55 -1.18
C ASN A 95 3.13 3.11 -2.33
N PHE A 96 3.58 2.22 -3.20
CA PHE A 96 4.47 2.59 -4.30
C PHE A 96 3.79 3.53 -5.32
N LEU A 97 2.52 3.28 -5.69
CA LEU A 97 1.80 4.08 -6.68
C LEU A 97 1.59 5.55 -6.27
N VAL A 98 1.51 5.84 -4.98
CA VAL A 98 1.42 7.23 -4.49
C VAL A 98 2.80 7.87 -4.51
N TRP A 99 3.84 7.18 -4.02
CA TRP A 99 5.20 7.69 -4.10
C TRP A 99 5.61 8.02 -5.54
N ASP A 100 5.45 7.07 -6.47
CA ASP A 100 5.82 7.25 -7.88
C ASP A 100 5.09 8.44 -8.50
N LYS A 101 3.79 8.59 -8.20
CA LYS A 101 3.01 9.75 -8.63
C LYS A 101 3.54 11.06 -8.04
N LEU A 102 3.92 11.09 -6.76
CA LEU A 102 4.47 12.29 -6.13
C LEU A 102 5.80 12.68 -6.78
N VAL A 103 6.65 11.70 -7.12
CA VAL A 103 7.90 11.94 -7.84
C VAL A 103 7.63 12.46 -9.26
N GLU A 104 6.78 11.78 -10.02
CA GLU A 104 6.41 12.18 -11.39
C GLU A 104 5.83 13.61 -11.44
N THR A 105 4.97 13.94 -10.47
CA THR A 105 4.33 15.25 -10.38
C THR A 105 5.14 16.29 -9.61
N LYS A 106 6.39 15.97 -9.23
CA LYS A 106 7.31 16.85 -8.47
C LYS A 106 6.72 17.40 -7.17
N LYS A 107 5.87 16.61 -6.52
CA LYS A 107 5.26 16.91 -5.22
C LYS A 107 6.05 16.35 -4.03
N VAL A 108 7.17 15.70 -4.30
CA VAL A 108 8.17 15.31 -3.32
C VAL A 108 9.56 15.56 -3.91
N ASP A 109 10.46 16.13 -3.12
CA ASP A 109 11.85 16.37 -3.49
C ASP A 109 12.69 15.10 -3.22
N THR A 110 13.01 14.37 -4.29
CA THR A 110 13.89 13.19 -4.23
C THR A 110 15.37 13.54 -3.98
N GLY A 111 15.69 14.84 -4.00
CA GLY A 111 16.92 15.40 -3.43
C GLY A 111 16.98 15.21 -1.92
N LYS A 112 15.83 15.23 -1.23
CA LYS A 112 15.71 15.14 0.23
C LYS A 112 15.22 13.78 0.71
N ALA A 113 14.06 13.32 0.22
CA ALA A 113 13.43 12.06 0.63
C ALA A 113 13.71 10.95 -0.37
N VAL A 114 14.10 9.77 0.11
CA VAL A 114 14.49 8.61 -0.71
C VAL A 114 13.86 7.34 -0.20
N ILE A 115 13.62 6.40 -1.12
CA ILE A 115 13.30 5.01 -0.76
C ILE A 115 14.59 4.35 -0.27
N PHE A 116 14.57 3.74 0.91
CA PHE A 116 15.70 2.95 1.42
C PHE A 116 15.37 1.45 1.50
N TRP A 117 14.09 1.08 1.52
CA TRP A 117 13.69 -0.33 1.51
C TRP A 117 12.33 -0.52 0.83
N THR A 118 12.13 -1.66 0.20
CA THR A 118 10.89 -2.04 -0.50
C THR A 118 10.47 -3.43 -0.05
N THR A 119 9.19 -3.61 0.26
CA THR A 119 8.67 -4.92 0.64
C THR A 119 8.72 -5.91 -0.53
N PRO A 120 8.80 -7.23 -0.25
CA PRO A 120 8.31 -8.23 -1.20
C PRO A 120 6.85 -7.92 -1.62
N PRO A 121 6.42 -8.39 -2.80
CA PRO A 121 5.07 -8.14 -3.31
C PRO A 121 3.99 -8.80 -2.45
N TYR A 122 2.80 -8.20 -2.44
CA TYR A 122 1.60 -8.70 -1.79
C TYR A 122 0.34 -8.17 -2.50
N VAL A 123 -0.84 -8.67 -2.11
CA VAL A 123 -2.11 -8.18 -2.64
C VAL A 123 -2.67 -7.02 -1.81
N ASP A 124 -3.16 -5.95 -2.45
CA ASP A 124 -3.74 -4.78 -1.73
C ASP A 124 -5.19 -4.46 -2.17
N TYR A 125 -5.37 -3.55 -3.14
CA TYR A 125 -6.71 -3.01 -3.45
C TYR A 125 -7.57 -4.01 -4.21
N VAL A 126 -8.87 -4.00 -3.89
CA VAL A 126 -9.87 -4.83 -4.55
C VAL A 126 -11.24 -4.19 -4.48
N TRP A 127 -11.99 -4.29 -5.58
CA TRP A 127 -13.40 -3.95 -5.58
C TRP A 127 -14.20 -5.10 -4.98
N THR A 128 -14.95 -4.74 -3.95
CA THR A 128 -15.84 -5.65 -3.25
C THR A 128 -17.28 -5.27 -3.46
N VAL A 129 -18.16 -6.27 -3.44
CA VAL A 129 -19.62 -6.07 -3.43
C VAL A 129 -20.20 -6.60 -2.13
N ARG A 130 -21.31 -6.02 -1.68
CA ARG A 130 -22.06 -6.54 -0.54
C ARG A 130 -22.58 -7.97 -0.79
N ALA A 131 -22.75 -8.72 0.27
CA ALA A 131 -23.37 -10.03 0.26
C ALA A 131 -24.82 -9.93 -0.23
N GLY A 132 -25.27 -10.97 -0.93
CA GLY A 132 -26.60 -11.04 -1.50
C GLY A 132 -26.85 -10.12 -2.70
N LEU A 133 -25.83 -9.44 -3.24
CA LEU A 133 -25.97 -8.74 -4.52
C LEU A 133 -26.24 -9.77 -5.63
N ASN A 134 -27.17 -9.46 -6.53
CA ASN A 134 -27.56 -10.35 -7.63
C ASN A 134 -26.32 -10.81 -8.43
N LYS A 135 -26.17 -12.13 -8.61
CA LYS A 135 -24.99 -12.72 -9.26
C LYS A 135 -24.81 -12.24 -10.70
N ALA A 136 -25.89 -12.14 -11.48
CA ALA A 136 -25.82 -11.65 -12.85
C ALA A 136 -25.37 -10.18 -12.92
N LEU A 137 -25.75 -9.36 -11.93
CA LEU A 137 -25.24 -7.99 -11.82
C LEU A 137 -23.74 -7.96 -11.47
N VAL A 138 -23.28 -8.80 -10.54
CA VAL A 138 -21.84 -8.92 -10.21
C VAL A 138 -21.03 -9.33 -11.43
N GLU A 139 -21.52 -10.29 -12.21
CA GLU A 139 -20.89 -10.71 -13.46
C GLU A 139 -20.87 -9.60 -14.50
N LYS A 140 -21.96 -8.83 -14.64
CA LYS A 140 -22.02 -7.68 -15.56
C LYS A 140 -21.00 -6.61 -15.19
N ILE A 141 -20.88 -6.29 -13.90
CA ILE A 141 -19.87 -5.34 -13.38
C ILE A 141 -18.46 -5.86 -13.68
N SER A 142 -18.18 -7.13 -13.33
CA SER A 142 -16.87 -7.75 -13.57
C SER A 142 -16.47 -7.71 -15.04
N LYS A 143 -17.41 -8.09 -15.93
CA LYS A 143 -17.21 -8.04 -17.39
C LYS A 143 -16.98 -6.62 -17.89
N ALA A 144 -17.59 -5.60 -17.28
CA ALA A 144 -17.35 -4.21 -17.68
C ALA A 144 -15.90 -3.78 -17.38
N PHE A 145 -15.38 -4.09 -16.19
CA PHE A 145 -13.97 -3.82 -15.86
C PHE A 145 -13.01 -4.57 -16.78
N LEU A 146 -13.26 -5.87 -17.02
CA LEU A 146 -12.40 -6.72 -17.85
C LEU A 146 -12.39 -6.35 -19.34
N LYS A 147 -13.39 -5.61 -19.82
CA LYS A 147 -13.50 -5.16 -21.21
C LYS A 147 -12.67 -3.92 -21.54
N LEU A 148 -12.22 -3.18 -20.53
CA LEU A 148 -11.42 -1.97 -20.72
C LEU A 148 -10.09 -2.32 -21.40
N ASP A 149 -9.78 -1.61 -22.48
CA ASP A 149 -8.60 -1.86 -23.31
C ASP A 149 -7.70 -0.63 -23.33
N TYR A 150 -6.45 -0.80 -22.86
CA TYR A 150 -5.49 0.30 -22.74
C TYR A 150 -5.10 0.92 -24.10
N ASN A 151 -5.38 0.25 -25.21
CA ASN A 151 -5.14 0.76 -26.56
C ASN A 151 -6.25 1.69 -27.07
N LYS A 152 -7.40 1.76 -26.40
CA LYS A 152 -8.51 2.65 -26.77
C LYS A 152 -8.38 3.98 -26.01
N PRO A 153 -8.36 5.15 -26.70
CA PRO A 153 -8.13 6.44 -26.03
C PRO A 153 -9.09 6.78 -24.89
N GLU A 154 -10.36 6.39 -25.00
CA GLU A 154 -11.37 6.63 -23.95
C GLU A 154 -11.14 5.77 -22.71
N ASP A 155 -10.94 4.46 -22.91
CA ASP A 155 -10.62 3.51 -21.84
C ASP A 155 -9.28 3.86 -21.18
N LYS A 156 -8.27 4.25 -21.97
CA LYS A 156 -6.95 4.66 -21.50
C LYS A 156 -7.04 5.79 -20.47
N LYS A 157 -7.90 6.80 -20.69
CA LYS A 157 -8.08 7.90 -19.72
C LYS A 157 -8.58 7.39 -18.36
N LEU A 158 -9.54 6.47 -18.37
CA LEU A 158 -10.07 5.84 -17.15
C LEU A 158 -9.03 4.94 -16.47
N LEU A 159 -8.31 4.14 -17.26
CA LEU A 159 -7.27 3.25 -16.80
C LEU A 159 -6.08 4.02 -16.18
N ASP A 160 -5.68 5.14 -16.79
CA ASP A 160 -4.66 6.06 -16.27
C ASP A 160 -5.11 6.72 -14.97
N LEU A 161 -6.36 7.17 -14.89
CA LEU A 161 -6.93 7.71 -13.64
C LEU A 161 -6.86 6.69 -12.50
N HIS A 162 -7.15 5.42 -12.81
CA HIS A 162 -7.08 4.32 -11.86
C HIS A 162 -5.65 3.76 -11.68
N ARG A 163 -4.67 4.30 -12.41
CA ARG A 163 -3.26 3.90 -12.40
C ARG A 163 -3.08 2.41 -12.67
N THR A 164 -3.71 1.93 -13.75
CA THR A 164 -3.66 0.53 -14.14
C THR A 164 -3.61 0.35 -15.65
N LYS A 165 -2.99 -0.73 -16.13
CA LYS A 165 -3.10 -1.17 -17.52
C LYS A 165 -4.27 -2.12 -17.77
N GLY A 166 -5.03 -2.48 -16.75
CA GLY A 166 -6.20 -3.34 -16.87
C GLY A 166 -6.52 -4.11 -15.60
N TYR A 167 -7.63 -4.84 -15.63
CA TYR A 167 -8.18 -5.52 -14.47
C TYR A 167 -8.06 -7.04 -14.57
N VAL A 168 -8.09 -7.70 -13.42
CA VAL A 168 -8.14 -9.15 -13.28
C VAL A 168 -9.17 -9.56 -12.23
N ALA A 169 -9.75 -10.76 -12.39
CA ALA A 169 -10.65 -11.32 -11.40
C ALA A 169 -9.91 -11.56 -10.09
N ALA A 170 -10.49 -11.09 -8.99
CA ALA A 170 -9.94 -11.32 -7.66
C ALA A 170 -10.51 -12.63 -7.08
N LYS A 171 -9.66 -13.42 -6.43
CA LYS A 171 -10.06 -14.63 -5.71
C LYS A 171 -9.79 -14.42 -4.22
N ASP A 172 -10.62 -15.02 -3.37
CA ASP A 172 -10.43 -14.91 -1.92
C ASP A 172 -9.08 -15.51 -1.47
N SER A 173 -8.58 -16.53 -2.19
CA SER A 173 -7.27 -17.14 -1.96
C SER A 173 -6.10 -16.16 -2.11
N ASP A 174 -6.25 -15.10 -2.89
CA ASP A 174 -5.17 -14.15 -3.16
C ASP A 174 -4.79 -13.40 -1.86
N TRP A 175 -5.73 -13.22 -0.93
CA TRP A 175 -5.53 -12.51 0.34
C TRP A 175 -4.97 -13.36 1.48
N LYS A 176 -4.71 -14.66 1.26
CA LYS A 176 -4.22 -15.55 2.32
C LYS A 176 -2.94 -15.01 2.98
N GLY A 177 -1.99 -14.54 2.18
CA GLY A 177 -0.74 -13.97 2.70
C GLY A 177 -0.95 -12.68 3.50
N THR A 178 -1.89 -11.83 3.09
CA THR A 178 -2.24 -10.60 3.81
C THR A 178 -2.94 -10.92 5.15
N GLU A 179 -3.78 -11.95 5.18
CA GLU A 179 -4.44 -12.43 6.41
C GLU A 179 -3.42 -13.03 7.39
N GLU A 180 -2.51 -13.87 6.92
CA GLU A 180 -1.39 -14.40 7.72
C GLU A 180 -0.52 -13.27 8.30
N ALA A 181 -0.19 -12.26 7.50
CA ALA A 181 0.53 -11.08 7.96
C ALA A 181 -0.24 -10.31 9.05
N ALA A 182 -1.57 -10.20 8.93
CA ALA A 182 -2.41 -9.49 9.89
C ALA A 182 -2.47 -10.20 11.25
N ILE A 183 -2.57 -11.53 11.24
CA ILE A 183 -2.51 -12.37 12.43
C ILE A 183 -1.12 -12.26 13.07
N ALA A 184 -0.05 -12.42 12.28
CA ALA A 184 1.33 -12.33 12.77
C ALA A 184 1.67 -10.95 13.36
N ALA A 185 1.08 -9.87 12.82
CA ALA A 185 1.23 -8.52 13.32
C ALA A 185 0.34 -8.19 14.54
N GLY A 186 -0.51 -9.12 14.97
CA GLY A 186 -1.45 -8.95 16.09
C GLY A 186 -2.60 -7.97 15.80
N LEU A 187 -2.89 -7.69 14.52
CA LEU A 187 -3.91 -6.73 14.10
C LEU A 187 -5.29 -7.38 13.90
N VAL A 188 -5.32 -8.70 13.74
CA VAL A 188 -6.54 -9.52 13.64
C VAL A 188 -6.35 -10.73 14.56
N LYS A 189 -7.44 -11.19 15.19
CA LYS A 189 -7.48 -12.35 16.08
C LYS A 189 -7.95 -13.60 15.34
#